data_AF-Q1DB25-F1
#
_entry.id   AF-Q1DB25-F1
#
_cell.length_a   1.000
_cell.length_b   1.000
_cell.length_c   1.000
_cell.angle_alpha   90.00
_cell.angle_beta   90.00
_cell.angle_gamma   90.00
#
_symmetry.space_group_name_H-M   'P 1'
#
loop_
_entity.id
_entity.type
_entity.pdbx_description
1 polymer ?
#
loop_
_entity_poly.entity_id
_entity_poly.type
_entity_poly.pdbx_seq_one_letter_code
_entity_poly.pdbx_strand_id
1 'polypeptide(L)' 'MPLVRRLGGTWVLRAKMEESQVRVGKRVWLPFLRARRYLQSRQALLDYSLTQFFHEAERYRS' A
#
# COMPACT_ATOMS: atom_id res chain seq x y z
N MET A 1 6.27 2.53 18.65
CA MET A 1 6.50 1.98 17.30
C MET A 1 7.98 1.63 17.08
N PRO A 2 8.39 0.35 17.26
CA PRO A 2 9.79 0.02 17.56
C PRO A 2 10.74 -0.07 16.34
N LEU A 3 10.24 -0.38 15.14
CA LEU A 3 11.12 -0.74 14.02
C LEU A 3 11.91 0.46 13.45
N VAL A 4 11.27 1.61 13.24
CA VAL A 4 11.94 2.79 12.64
C VAL A 4 12.99 3.39 13.57
N ARG A 5 12.69 3.45 14.88
CA ARG A 5 13.68 3.87 15.90
C ARG A 5 14.88 2.91 15.97
N ARG A 6 14.64 1.59 15.89
CA ARG A 6 15.71 0.58 15.87
C ARG A 6 16.66 0.69 14.67
N LEU A 7 16.18 1.21 13.55
CA LEU A 7 16.99 1.43 12.34
C LEU A 7 17.67 2.80 12.30
N GLY A 8 17.66 3.57 13.39
CA GLY A 8 18.16 4.95 13.41
C GLY A 8 17.32 5.89 12.53
N GLY A 9 16.08 5.53 12.25
CA GLY A 9 15.18 6.28 11.39
C GLY A 9 14.35 7.31 12.15
N THR A 10 13.98 8.38 11.46
CA THR A 10 13.07 9.43 11.95
C THR A 10 11.80 9.45 11.10
N TRP A 11 10.65 9.41 11.76
CA TRP A 11 9.37 9.68 11.10
C TRP A 11 9.19 11.19 10.93
N VAL A 12 8.82 11.58 9.72
CA VAL A 12 8.43 12.95 9.39
C VAL A 12 6.97 12.89 8.96
N LEU A 13 6.10 13.26 9.90
CA LEU A 13 4.66 13.37 9.63
C LEU A 13 4.39 14.62 8.81
N ARG A 14 3.44 14.52 7.89
CA ARG A 14 2.94 15.63 7.06
C ARG A 14 1.44 15.73 7.24
N ALA A 15 0.87 16.85 6.79
CA ALA A 15 -0.57 17.08 6.84
C ALA A 15 -1.35 15.98 6.11
N LYS A 16 -0.79 15.46 5.00
CA LYS A 16 -1.33 14.29 4.31
C LYS A 16 -0.54 13.04 4.68
N MET A 17 -1.26 11.96 4.98
CA MET A 17 -0.67 10.67 5.35
C MET A 17 0.23 10.10 4.25
N GLU A 18 -0.13 10.33 2.99
CA GLU A 18 0.59 9.90 1.79
C GLU A 18 1.97 10.55 1.66
N GLU A 19 2.12 11.75 2.22
CA GLU A 19 3.35 12.54 2.23
C GLU A 19 4.22 12.23 3.45
N SER A 20 3.74 11.38 4.36
CA SER A 20 4.51 10.96 5.53
C SER A 20 5.74 10.18 5.10
N GLN A 21 6.86 10.52 5.73
CA GLN A 21 8.18 10.07 5.35
C GLN A 21 8.88 9.37 6.50
N VAL A 22 9.75 8.43 6.14
CA VAL A 22 10.73 7.83 7.05
C VAL A 22 12.11 8.14 6.51
N ARG A 23 12.90 8.88 7.28
CA ARG A 23 14.30 9.18 6.95
C ARG A 23 15.21 8.22 7.71
N VAL A 24 16.02 7.44 7.01
CA VAL A 24 17.05 6.56 7.58
C VAL A 24 18.40 6.97 7.01
N GLY A 25 19.25 7.59 7.83
CA GLY A 25 20.50 8.21 7.36
C GLY A 25 20.22 9.27 6.27
N LYS A 26 20.84 9.11 5.10
CA LYS A 26 20.64 9.98 3.92
C LYS A 26 19.48 9.55 3.01
N ARG A 27 18.77 8.46 3.32
CA ARG A 27 17.70 7.90 2.47
C ARG A 27 16.33 8.28 3.02
N VAL A 28 15.43 8.66 2.13
CA VAL A 28 14.03 8.98 2.45
C VAL A 28 13.11 7.91 1.86
N TRP A 29 12.17 7.46 2.66
CA TRP A 29 11.19 6.44 2.32
C TRP A 29 9.79 7.03 2.45
N LEU A 30 8.94 6.79 1.46
CA LEU A 30 7.53 7.20 1.42
C LEU A 30 6.63 5.96 1.55
N PRO A 31 6.47 5.41 2.77
CA PRO A 31 5.84 4.11 2.98
C PRO A 31 4.40 4.05 2.45
N PHE A 32 3.60 5.10 2.68
CA PHE A 32 2.20 5.12 2.25
C PHE A 32 2.05 5.28 0.74
N LEU A 33 2.87 6.13 0.10
CA LEU A 33 2.88 6.23 -1.36
C LEU A 33 3.29 4.90 -2.01
N ARG A 34 4.29 4.21 -1.44
CA ARG A 34 4.76 2.92 -1.97
C ARG A 34 3.71 1.82 -1.75
N ALA A 35 3.08 1.79 -0.58
CA ALA A 35 1.95 0.88 -0.31
C ALA A 35 0.79 1.14 -1.26
N ARG A 36 0.41 2.39 -1.50
CA ARG A 36 -0.64 2.76 -2.47
C ARG A 36 -0.31 2.29 -3.89
N ARG A 37 0.92 2.52 -4.37
CA ARG A 37 1.35 2.04 -5.70
C ARG A 37 1.31 0.52 -5.81
N TYR A 38 1.78 -0.17 -4.77
CA TYR A 38 1.76 -1.62 -4.73
C TYR A 38 0.34 -2.17 -4.71
N LEU A 39 -0.51 -1.62 -3.84
CA LEU A 39 -1.92 -1.97 -3.77
C LEU A 39 -2.61 -1.65 -5.07
N GLN A 40 -2.40 -0.50 -5.72
CA GLN A 40 -2.96 -0.19 -7.04
C GLN A 40 -2.53 -1.18 -8.13
N SER A 41 -1.26 -1.58 -8.15
CA SER A 41 -0.78 -2.59 -9.11
C SER A 41 -1.39 -3.98 -8.89
N ARG A 42 -1.63 -4.35 -7.63
CA ARG A 42 -2.36 -5.56 -7.26
C ARG A 42 -3.87 -5.38 -7.30
N GLN A 43 -4.38 -4.16 -7.25
CA GLN A 43 -5.78 -3.81 -7.33
C GLN A 43 -6.26 -4.17 -8.73
N ALA A 44 -5.48 -3.96 -9.79
CA ALA A 44 -5.80 -4.47 -11.11
C ALA A 44 -5.99 -6.00 -11.13
N LEU A 45 -5.13 -6.75 -10.42
CA LEU A 45 -5.25 -8.21 -10.26
C LEU A 45 -6.44 -8.60 -9.37
N LEU A 46 -6.67 -7.88 -8.27
CA LEU A 46 -7.78 -8.12 -7.35
C LEU A 46 -9.11 -7.77 -7.99
N ASP A 47 -9.24 -6.62 -8.63
CA ASP A 47 -10.38 -6.18 -9.42
C ASP A 47 -10.68 -7.20 -10.52
N TYR A 48 -9.68 -7.61 -11.31
CA TYR A 48 -9.88 -8.64 -12.33
C TYR A 48 -10.34 -9.97 -11.73
N SER A 49 -9.72 -10.41 -10.63
CA SER A 49 -10.11 -11.64 -9.95
C SER A 49 -11.51 -11.57 -9.32
N LEU A 50 -11.91 -10.42 -8.80
CA LEU A 50 -13.23 -10.18 -8.22
C LEU A 50 -14.29 -10.11 -9.32
N THR A 51 -14.00 -9.45 -10.45
CA THR A 51 -14.88 -9.47 -11.63
C THR A 51 -15.08 -10.89 -12.17
N GLN A 52 -14.01 -11.68 -12.28
CA GLN A 52 -14.09 -13.09 -12.65
C GLN A 52 -14.93 -13.90 -11.65
N PHE A 53 -14.70 -13.69 -10.35
CA PHE A 53 -15.47 -14.35 -9.29
C PHE A 53 -16.97 -14.01 -9.34
N PHE A 54 -17.32 -12.74 -9.56
CA PHE A 54 -18.71 -12.32 -9.69
C PHE A 54 -19.38 -12.92 -10.93
N HIS A 55 -18.71 -12.92 -12.08
CA HIS A 55 -19.24 -13.56 -13.29
C HIS A 55 -19.44 -15.06 -13.12
N GLU A 56 -18.52 -15.74 -12.45
CA GLU A 56 -18.65 -17.17 -12.18
C GLU A 56 -19.80 -17.45 -11.20
N ALA A 57 -19.94 -16.64 -10.14
CA ALA A 57 -21.06 -16.72 -9.21
C ALA A 57 -22.43 -16.47 -9.88
N GLU A 58 -22.49 -15.57 -10.89
CA GLU A 58 -23.69 -15.37 -11.69
C GLU A 58 -24.03 -16.58 -12.58
N ARG A 59 -23.02 -17.25 -13.17
CA ARG A 59 -23.24 -18.47 -13.97
C ARG A 59 -23.77 -19.63 -13.15
N TYR A 60 -23.35 -19.76 -11.90
CA TYR A 60 -23.85 -20.80 -10.99
C TYR A 60 -25.21 -20.48 -10.38
N ARG A 61 -25.84 -19.35 -10.74
CA ARG A 61 -27.16 -18.96 -10.24
C ARG A 61 -28.32 -19.31 -11.19
N SER A 62 -28.09 -20.07 -12.27
CA SER A 62 -29.12 -20.58 -13.17
C SER A 62 -29.84 -21.80 -12.62
#